data_AF-A0A9F2RAR5-F1
#
_entry.id   AF-A0A9F2RAR5-F1
#
_cell.length_a   1.000
_cell.length_b   1.000
_cell.length_c   1.000
_cell.angle_alpha   90.00
_cell.angle_beta   90.00
_cell.angle_gamma   90.00
#
_symmetry.space_group_name_H-M   'P 1'
#
loop_
_entity.id
_entity.type
_entity.pdbx_description
1 polymer ?
#
loop_
_entity_poly.entity_id
_entity_poly.type
_entity_poly.pdbx_seq_one_letter_code
_entity_poly.pdbx_strand_id
1 'polypeptide(L)'
;MSHIPMHIDRDTNKDWFSTQLQATCNVNQSFFNDWVTGHLNFQIEHHLFPTMPRHNFRKVAPLVKAMCAKHGVEYQSKPLFTGFADVVHSLKVAGEIWYKAYHHKQEVQNAKICLQ
;
A
#
# COMPACT_ATOMS: atom_id res chain seq x y z
N MET A 1 1.85 5.50 -5.16
CA MET A 1 2.28 4.25 -4.50
C MET A 1 2.03 4.40 -3.00
N SER A 2 1.15 3.57 -2.44
CA SER A 2 0.88 3.51 -1.01
C SER A 2 2.10 3.07 -0.22
N HIS A 3 2.28 3.63 0.97
CA HIS A 3 3.28 3.14 1.93
C HIS A 3 2.83 1.86 2.66
N ILE A 4 1.56 1.48 2.55
CA ILE A 4 1.00 0.22 3.09
C ILE A 4 0.76 -0.74 1.92
N PRO A 5 1.22 -2.01 2.03
CA PRO A 5 1.02 -3.01 0.98
C PRO A 5 -0.45 -3.22 0.64
N MET A 6 -0.74 -3.21 -0.66
CA MET A 6 -2.04 -3.47 -1.24
C MET A 6 -1.93 -4.62 -2.23
N HIS A 7 -2.94 -5.48 -2.27
CA HIS A 7 -2.95 -6.65 -3.13
C HIS A 7 -3.37 -6.25 -4.56
N ILE A 8 -2.39 -6.12 -5.45
CA ILE A 8 -2.60 -5.83 -6.87
C ILE A 8 -1.76 -6.81 -7.68
N ASP A 9 -2.42 -7.81 -8.27
CA ASP A 9 -1.72 -8.86 -9.02
C ASP A 9 -1.54 -8.50 -10.49
N ARG A 10 -2.50 -7.76 -11.05
CA ARG A 10 -2.60 -7.46 -12.48
C ARG A 10 -3.25 -6.09 -12.68
N ASP A 11 -2.84 -5.42 -13.75
CA ASP A 11 -3.55 -4.23 -14.22
C ASP A 11 -4.91 -4.66 -14.79
N THR A 12 -5.97 -4.03 -14.28
CA THR A 12 -7.36 -4.30 -14.67
C THR A 12 -7.95 -3.17 -15.52
N ASN A 13 -7.12 -2.22 -15.96
CA ASN A 13 -7.51 -1.06 -16.76
C ASN A 13 -8.67 -0.27 -16.13
N LYS A 14 -8.58 -0.05 -14.81
CA LYS A 14 -9.54 0.74 -14.06
C LYS A 14 -9.29 2.23 -14.31
N ASP A 15 -10.33 3.04 -14.13
CA ASP A 15 -10.17 4.49 -14.12
C ASP A 15 -9.19 4.93 -13.03
N TRP A 16 -8.65 6.14 -13.18
CA TRP A 16 -7.61 6.65 -12.27
C TRP A 16 -8.07 6.70 -10.82
N PHE A 17 -9.32 7.10 -10.55
CA PHE A 17 -9.84 7.25 -9.19
C PHE A 17 -9.96 5.89 -8.49
N SER A 18 -10.57 4.92 -9.16
CA SER A 18 -10.67 3.54 -8.68
C SER A 18 -9.28 2.91 -8.46
N THR A 19 -8.33 3.21 -9.35
CA THR A 19 -6.95 2.73 -9.23
C THR A 19 -6.27 3.30 -7.99
N GLN A 20 -6.41 4.59 -7.70
CA GLN A 20 -5.83 5.18 -6.48
C GLN A 20 -6.43 4.55 -5.22
N LEU A 21 -7.74 4.35 -5.16
CA LEU A 21 -8.41 3.75 -4.00
C LEU A 21 -8.08 2.27 -3.80
N GLN A 22 -7.88 1.51 -4.88
CA GLN A 22 -7.47 0.11 -4.76
C GLN A 22 -5.99 -0.02 -4.39
N ALA A 23 -5.14 0.88 -4.89
CA ALA A 23 -3.70 0.84 -4.66
C ALA A 23 -3.26 1.52 -3.37
N THR A 24 -4.18 2.11 -2.61
CA THR A 24 -3.86 2.84 -1.38
C THR A 24 -4.85 2.55 -0.27
N CYS A 25 -4.38 2.70 0.97
CA CYS A 25 -5.26 2.66 2.13
C CYS A 25 -4.79 3.67 3.17
N ASN A 26 -5.73 4.13 3.98
CA ASN A 26 -5.47 5.02 5.10
C ASN A 26 -5.19 4.25 6.39
N VAL A 27 -4.65 4.97 7.37
CA VAL A 27 -4.66 4.53 8.77
C VAL A 27 -5.81 5.24 9.48
N ASN A 28 -6.49 4.51 10.37
CA ASN A 28 -7.62 5.03 11.12
C ASN A 28 -7.26 6.37 11.79
N GLN A 29 -8.14 7.34 11.65
CA GLN A 29 -7.95 8.68 12.19
C GLN A 29 -8.08 8.65 13.71
N SER A 30 -7.13 9.26 14.41
CA SER A 30 -7.20 9.55 15.85
C SER A 30 -6.18 10.64 16.16
N PHE A 31 -6.37 11.40 17.24
CA PHE A 31 -5.38 12.41 17.64
C PHE A 31 -3.98 11.81 17.81
N PHE A 32 -3.90 10.61 18.38
CA PHE A 32 -2.64 9.88 18.53
C PHE A 32 -2.04 9.50 17.16
N ASN A 33 -2.84 8.90 16.26
CA ASN A 33 -2.36 8.47 14.95
C ASN A 33 -1.96 9.66 14.06
N ASP A 34 -2.74 10.74 14.07
CA ASP A 34 -2.45 11.95 13.30
C ASP A 34 -1.11 12.57 13.73
N TRP A 35 -0.81 12.56 15.04
CA TRP A 35 0.45 13.06 15.59
C TRP A 35 1.63 12.11 15.34
N VAL A 36 1.51 10.83 15.71
CA VAL A 36 2.58 9.81 15.54
C VAL A 36 2.98 9.66 14.08
N THR A 37 2.01 9.66 13.16
CA THR A 37 2.29 9.49 11.74
C THR A 37 2.62 10.81 11.04
N GLY A 38 2.53 11.96 11.72
CA GLY A 38 2.75 13.26 11.09
C GLY A 38 1.83 13.50 9.87
N HIS A 39 0.57 13.07 9.98
CA HIS A 39 -0.44 13.07 8.90
C HIS A 39 -0.17 12.10 7.73
N LEU A 40 0.75 11.14 7.86
CA LEU A 40 0.94 10.07 6.86
C LEU A 40 -0.23 9.07 6.83
N ASN A 41 -1.22 9.21 7.71
CA ASN A 41 -2.43 8.39 7.74
C ASN A 41 -3.47 8.71 6.64
N PHE A 42 -3.26 9.76 5.84
CA PHE A 42 -4.14 10.21 4.75
C PHE A 42 -3.55 9.93 3.35
N GLN A 43 -3.20 8.68 3.08
CA GLN A 43 -2.64 8.26 1.80
C GLN A 43 -3.63 8.35 0.64
N ILE A 44 -4.89 7.99 0.85
CA ILE A 44 -5.93 8.07 -0.18
C ILE A 44 -6.05 9.53 -0.66
N GLU A 45 -6.21 10.48 0.27
CA GLU A 45 -6.35 11.90 -0.08
C GLU A 45 -5.07 12.45 -0.71
N HIS A 46 -3.90 12.01 -0.25
CA HIS A 46 -2.64 12.42 -0.85
C HIS A 46 -2.52 11.96 -2.32
N HIS A 47 -3.00 10.76 -2.64
CA HIS A 47 -2.95 10.24 -4.01
C HIS A 47 -4.03 10.83 -4.91
N LEU A 48 -5.19 11.17 -4.33
CA LEU A 48 -6.26 11.85 -5.06
C LEU A 48 -5.97 13.35 -5.27
N PHE A 49 -5.29 13.99 -4.33
CA PHE A 49 -5.03 15.43 -4.34
C PHE A 49 -3.58 15.73 -3.94
N PRO A 50 -2.58 15.34 -4.75
CA PRO A 50 -1.16 15.42 -4.38
C PRO A 50 -0.65 16.84 -4.14
N THR A 51 -1.31 17.84 -4.72
CA THR A 51 -0.96 19.26 -4.57
C THR A 51 -1.68 19.94 -3.38
N MET A 52 -2.62 19.26 -2.73
CA MET A 52 -3.37 19.82 -1.61
C MET A 52 -2.53 19.82 -0.33
N PRO A 53 -2.51 20.93 0.44
CA PRO A 53 -1.81 20.97 1.72
C PRO A 53 -2.34 19.91 2.71
N ARG A 54 -1.43 19.19 3.39
CA ARG A 54 -1.76 18.05 4.28
C ARG A 54 -2.77 18.36 5.37
N HIS A 55 -2.78 19.58 5.91
CA HIS A 55 -3.73 19.99 6.95
C HIS A 55 -5.20 20.02 6.45
N ASN A 56 -5.43 20.00 5.13
CA ASN A 56 -6.77 19.94 4.56
C ASN A 56 -7.27 18.50 4.36
N PHE A 57 -6.40 17.48 4.44
CA PHE A 57 -6.82 16.09 4.24
C PHE A 57 -7.88 15.64 5.24
N ARG A 58 -7.77 16.08 6.51
CA ARG A 58 -8.78 15.80 7.53
C ARG A 58 -10.17 16.35 7.18
N LYS A 59 -10.24 17.46 6.44
CA LYS A 59 -11.51 18.05 5.97
C LYS A 59 -12.07 17.31 4.76
N VAL A 60 -11.18 16.81 3.88
CA VAL A 60 -11.55 16.18 2.60
C VAL A 60 -11.85 14.69 2.73
N ALA A 61 -11.20 13.98 3.66
CA ALA A 61 -11.41 12.56 3.91
C ALA A 61 -12.90 12.16 4.08
N PRO A 62 -13.74 12.85 4.89
CA PRO A 62 -15.16 12.52 4.97
C PRO A 62 -15.91 12.70 3.65
N LEU A 63 -15.51 13.68 2.81
CA LEU A 63 -16.11 13.92 1.49
C LEU A 63 -15.74 12.79 0.52
N VAL A 64 -14.47 12.39 0.50
CA VAL A 64 -13.98 11.26 -0.31
C VAL A 64 -14.70 9.97 0.11
N LYS A 65 -14.80 9.70 1.41
CA LYS A 65 -15.49 8.51 1.94
C LYS A 65 -16.97 8.50 1.55
N ALA A 66 -17.66 9.65 1.62
CA ALA A 66 -19.05 9.77 1.20
C ALA A 66 -19.22 9.52 -0.32
N MET A 67 -18.29 10.02 -1.13
CA MET A 67 -18.29 9.79 -2.56
C MET A 67 -18.03 8.32 -2.91
N CYS A 68 -17.07 7.67 -2.23
CA CYS A 68 -16.82 6.23 -2.36
C CYS A 68 -18.09 5.42 -2.06
N ALA A 69 -18.77 5.72 -0.94
CA ALA A 69 -20.03 5.06 -0.56
C ALA A 69 -21.14 5.26 -1.59
N LYS A 70 -21.27 6.48 -2.15
CA LYS A 70 -22.26 6.79 -3.19
C LYS A 70 -22.07 5.97 -4.47
N HIS A 71 -20.82 5.67 -4.82
CA HIS A 71 -20.48 4.98 -6.07
C HIS A 71 -20.14 3.50 -5.89
N GLY A 72 -20.34 2.95 -4.68
CA GLY A 72 -20.04 1.54 -4.38
C GLY A 72 -18.54 1.21 -4.44
N VAL A 73 -17.67 2.21 -4.27
CA VAL A 73 -16.22 2.02 -4.22
C VAL A 73 -15.79 1.87 -2.77
N GLU A 74 -14.87 0.94 -2.52
CA GLU A 74 -14.34 0.72 -1.18
C GLU A 74 -13.37 1.83 -0.79
N TYR A 75 -13.59 2.42 0.38
CA TYR A 75 -12.62 3.33 1.02
C TYR A 75 -11.87 2.54 2.10
N GLN A 76 -10.60 2.21 1.84
CA GLN A 76 -9.83 1.34 2.72
C GLN A 76 -9.12 2.12 3.83
N SER A 77 -9.37 1.73 5.08
CA SER A 77 -8.70 2.28 6.27
C SER A 77 -8.45 1.18 7.29
N LYS A 78 -7.22 1.10 7.80
CA LYS A 78 -6.76 0.04 8.71
C LYS A 78 -6.28 0.61 10.05
N PRO A 79 -6.32 -0.16 11.15
CA PRO A 79 -5.59 0.20 12.37
C PRO A 79 -4.09 0.32 12.10
N LEU A 80 -3.41 1.23 12.82
CA LEU A 80 -1.98 1.49 12.63
C LEU A 80 -1.13 0.21 12.76
N PHE A 81 -1.38 -0.59 13.80
CA PHE A 81 -0.67 -1.85 14.03
C PHE A 81 -0.90 -2.87 12.91
N THR A 82 -2.11 -2.93 12.34
CA THR A 82 -2.39 -3.80 11.21
C THR A 82 -1.59 -3.37 9.99
N GLY A 83 -1.58 -2.06 9.66
CA GLY A 83 -0.78 -1.54 8.55
C GLY A 83 0.72 -1.79 8.74
N PHE A 84 1.22 -1.66 9.96
CA PHE A 84 2.61 -2.01 10.28
C PHE A 84 2.92 -3.50 10.11
N ALA A 85 2.02 -4.36 10.60
CA ALA A 85 2.15 -5.81 10.44
C ALA A 85 2.15 -6.22 8.95
N ASP A 86 1.29 -5.60 8.14
CA ASP A 86 1.24 -5.80 6.69
C ASP A 86 2.59 -5.48 6.03
N VAL A 87 3.22 -4.35 6.39
CA VAL A 87 4.56 -3.96 5.90
C VAL A 87 5.61 -5.01 6.25
N VAL A 88 5.69 -5.41 7.52
CA VAL A 88 6.67 -6.42 7.98
C VAL A 88 6.44 -7.75 7.29
N HIS A 89 5.18 -8.16 7.12
CA HIS A 89 4.82 -9.39 6.42
C HIS A 89 5.24 -9.33 4.94
N SER A 90 4.96 -8.23 4.24
CA SER A 90 5.38 -8.06 2.84
C SER A 90 6.90 -8.10 2.68
N LEU A 91 7.65 -7.48 3.59
CA LEU A 91 9.12 -7.55 3.59
C LEU A 91 9.62 -8.99 3.80
N LYS A 92 9.00 -9.74 4.71
CA LYS A 92 9.33 -11.15 4.94
C LYS A 92 9.08 -11.98 3.67
N VAL A 93 7.90 -11.85 3.05
CA VAL A 93 7.54 -12.59 1.83
C VAL A 93 8.50 -12.25 0.68
N ALA A 94 8.79 -10.97 0.46
CA ALA A 94 9.75 -10.54 -0.56
C ALA A 94 11.14 -11.13 -0.30
N GLY A 95 11.59 -11.13 0.96
CA GLY A 95 12.85 -11.75 1.37
C GLY A 95 12.92 -13.26 1.11
N GLU A 96 11.85 -14.00 1.43
CA GLU A 96 11.77 -15.44 1.17
C GLU A 96 11.78 -15.78 -0.32
N ILE A 97 11.06 -15.00 -1.14
CA ILE A 97 11.06 -15.16 -2.60
C ILE A 97 12.47 -14.92 -3.16
N TRP A 98 13.10 -13.82 -2.75
CA TRP A 98 14.45 -13.49 -3.18
C TRP A 98 15.46 -14.55 -2.76
N TYR A 99 15.41 -15.02 -1.51
CA TYR A 99 16.29 -16.05 -0.98
C TYR A 99 16.19 -17.34 -1.79
N LYS A 100 14.98 -17.81 -2.07
CA LYS A 100 14.73 -19.01 -2.90
C LYS A 100 15.29 -18.84 -4.32
N ALA A 101 15.05 -17.69 -4.94
CA ALA A 101 15.55 -17.40 -6.29
C ALA A 101 17.09 -17.32 -6.34
N TYR A 102 17.71 -16.73 -5.31
CA TYR A 102 19.15 -16.61 -5.22
C TYR A 102 19.84 -17.97 -5.09
N HIS A 103 19.37 -18.83 -4.19
CA HIS A 103 19.95 -20.17 -4.02
C HIS A 103 19.69 -21.10 -5.21
N HIS A 104 18.49 -21.05 -5.81
CA HIS A 104 18.22 -21.82 -7.03
C HIS A 104 19.18 -21.44 -8.17
N LYS A 105 19.48 -20.14 -8.32
CA LYS A 105 20.45 -19.66 -9.33
C LYS A 105 21.87 -20.19 -9.05
N GLN A 106 22.28 -20.26 -7.79
CA GLN A 106 23.59 -20.82 -7.41
C GLN A 106 23.68 -22.32 -7.71
N GLU A 107 22.65 -23.10 -7.38
CA GLU A 107 22.61 -24.54 -7.70
C GLU A 107 22.73 -24.78 -9.21
N VAL A 108 21.95 -24.06 -10.01
CA VAL A 108 21.99 -24.16 -11.48
C VAL A 108 23.35 -23.74 -12.04
N GLN A 109 23.98 -22.71 -11.48
CA GLN A 109 25.29 -22.24 -11.92
C GLN A 109 26.40 -23.23 -11.54
N ASN A 110 26.36 -23.79 -10.34
CA ASN A 110 27.32 -24.81 -9.89
C ASN A 110 27.18 -26.11 -10.70
N ALA A 111 25.95 -26.54 -11.02
CA ALA A 111 25.72 -27.71 -11.86
C ALA A 111 26.27 -27.53 -13.29
N LYS A 112 26.24 -26.32 -13.85
CA LYS A 112 26.83 -26.03 -15.17
C LYS A 112 28.36 -26.08 -15.17
N ILE A 113 29.01 -25.70 -14.06
CA ILE A 113 30.48 -25.77 -13.93
C ILE A 113 30.95 -27.23 -13.84
N CYS A 114 30.22 -28.10 -13.13
CA CYS A 114 30.58 -29.51 -12.99
C CYS A 114 30.36 -30.36 -14.26
N LEU A 115 29.68 -29.83 -15.28
CA LEU A 115 29.42 -30.52 -16.56
C LEU A 115 30.38 -30.09 -17.68
N GLN A 116 31.39 -29.27 -17.37
CA GLN A 116 32.51 -28.90 -18.25
C GLN A 116 33.77 -29.64 -17.83
#